data_AF-A0A960MGA6-F1
#
_entry.id   AF-A0A960MGA6-F1
#
_cell.length_a   1.000
_cell.length_b   1.000
_cell.length_c   1.000
_cell.angle_alpha   90.00
_cell.angle_beta   90.00
_cell.angle_gamma   90.00
#
_symmetry.space_group_name_H-M   'P 1'
#
loop_
_entity.id
_entity.type
_entity.pdbx_description
1 polymer ?
#
loop_
_entity_poly.entity_id
_entity_poly.type
_entity_poly.pdbx_seq_one_letter_code
_entity_poly.pdbx_strand_id
1 'polypeptide(L)'
;MVSRRDFLGSALAVGLGTTVLSPQRLFAAVAELPPVRTITRGPGFHWFGYYDKLQFDPNGRRVLGMEVDFEHRSPRPDDVIKVGVIDLDDDDRWTELGTSRSWGWQQGCMLQWRPGSQHEVLWNDRQGDRFVCHVLDVQSGKRRTIPHPIYTVSPDVWFVI
;
A
#
# COMPACT_ATOMS: atom_id res chain seq x y z
N MET A 1 7.45 5.65 -31.72
CA MET A 1 7.71 4.87 -30.49
C MET A 1 6.44 4.08 -30.21
N VAL A 2 6.43 2.79 -30.53
CA VAL A 2 5.23 1.94 -30.46
C VAL A 2 5.03 1.51 -29.00
N SER A 3 3.83 1.69 -28.46
CA SER A 3 3.52 1.35 -27.07
C SER A 3 3.44 -0.17 -26.91
N ARG A 4 3.78 -0.67 -25.72
CA ARG A 4 3.59 -2.09 -25.34
C ARG A 4 2.16 -2.59 -25.58
N ARG A 5 1.17 -1.69 -25.55
CA ARG A 5 -0.23 -1.99 -25.87
C ARG A 5 -0.47 -2.26 -27.35
N ASP A 6 0.26 -1.61 -28.24
CA ASP A 6 0.09 -1.73 -29.70
C ASP A 6 0.70 -3.04 -30.23
N PHE A 7 1.77 -3.52 -29.59
CA PHE A 7 2.46 -4.75 -29.97
C PHE A 7 1.59 -6.01 -29.75
N LEU A 8 0.78 -6.03 -28.69
CA LEU A 8 -0.12 -7.17 -28.41
C LEU A 8 -1.32 -7.23 -29.36
N GLY A 9 -1.67 -6.13 -30.03
CA GLY A 9 -2.74 -6.11 -31.03
C GLY A 9 -2.35 -6.71 -32.38
N SER A 10 -1.05 -6.84 -32.67
CA SER A 10 -0.56 -7.11 -34.03
C SER A 10 -0.04 -8.54 -34.27
N ALA A 11 -0.10 -9.44 -33.29
CA ALA A 11 0.48 -10.78 -33.38
C ALA A 11 -0.44 -11.88 -33.97
N LEU A 12 -1.56 -11.52 -34.61
CA LEU A 12 -2.51 -12.49 -35.18
C LEU A 12 -2.60 -12.41 -36.71
N ALA A 13 -1.50 -12.71 -37.39
CA ALA A 13 -1.55 -13.07 -38.80
C ALA A 13 -0.28 -13.81 -39.24
N VAL A 14 -0.23 -15.14 -39.11
CA VAL A 14 0.31 -16.10 -40.10
C VAL A 14 -0.09 -17.51 -39.66
N GLY A 15 -0.81 -18.26 -40.51
CA GLY A 15 -1.00 -19.71 -40.36
C GLY A 15 -2.32 -20.25 -40.91
N LEU A 16 -2.41 -20.45 -42.23
CA LEU A 16 -3.50 -21.14 -42.91
C LEU A 16 -3.39 -22.66 -42.70
N GLY A 17 -4.49 -23.30 -42.26
CA GLY A 17 -4.79 -24.69 -42.64
C GLY A 17 -4.70 -25.76 -41.55
N THR A 18 -5.73 -25.86 -40.70
CA THR A 18 -6.40 -27.08 -40.17
C THR A 18 -7.42 -26.58 -39.15
N THR A 19 -8.66 -27.05 -39.17
CA THR A 19 -9.79 -26.65 -38.29
C THR A 19 -9.37 -26.20 -36.88
N VAL A 20 -9.13 -24.90 -36.70
CA VAL A 20 -8.86 -24.30 -35.40
C VAL A 20 -10.18 -23.73 -34.90
N LEU A 21 -10.67 -24.26 -33.77
CA LEU A 21 -11.64 -23.58 -32.92
C LEU A 21 -11.30 -22.09 -32.92
N SER A 22 -12.16 -21.26 -33.50
CA SER A 22 -11.89 -19.84 -33.70
C SER A 22 -11.33 -19.24 -32.40
N PRO A 23 -10.07 -18.77 -32.36
CA PRO A 23 -9.47 -18.20 -31.15
C PRO A 23 -10.27 -16.98 -30.66
N GLN A 24 -11.09 -16.41 -31.54
CA GLN A 24 -11.99 -15.30 -31.27
C GLN A 24 -13.03 -15.58 -30.18
N ARG A 25 -13.28 -16.86 -29.81
CA ARG A 25 -14.16 -17.20 -28.69
C ARG A 25 -13.46 -17.38 -27.34
N LEU A 26 -12.14 -17.42 -27.29
CA LEU A 26 -11.39 -17.49 -26.03
C LEU A 26 -11.10 -16.11 -25.41
N PHE A 27 -11.29 -15.03 -26.19
CA PHE A 27 -11.13 -13.64 -25.74
C PHE A 27 -12.45 -12.86 -25.68
N ALA A 28 -13.60 -13.53 -25.79
CA ALA A 28 -14.92 -12.90 -25.84
C ALA A 28 -15.68 -13.07 -24.52
N ALA A 29 -15.11 -12.51 -23.45
CA ALA A 29 -15.83 -12.04 -22.26
C ALA A 29 -14.81 -11.25 -21.42
N VAL A 30 -14.37 -10.10 -21.92
CA VAL A 30 -13.84 -9.08 -21.01
C VAL A 30 -15.06 -8.62 -20.22
N ALA A 31 -15.33 -9.27 -19.08
CA ALA A 31 -16.27 -8.76 -18.10
C ALA A 31 -15.88 -7.29 -17.84
N GLU A 32 -16.85 -6.38 -17.78
CA GLU A 32 -16.57 -5.00 -17.38
C GLU A 32 -15.84 -5.04 -16.04
N LEU A 33 -14.54 -4.74 -16.07
CA LEU A 33 -13.72 -4.70 -14.87
C LEU A 33 -14.23 -3.55 -13.98
N PRO A 34 -14.09 -3.67 -12.64
CA PRO A 34 -14.40 -2.56 -11.76
C PRO A 34 -13.60 -1.32 -12.17
N PRO A 35 -14.18 -0.11 -12.03
CA PRO A 35 -13.46 1.11 -12.35
C PRO A 35 -12.20 1.23 -11.49
N VAL A 36 -11.08 1.59 -12.12
CA VAL A 36 -9.79 1.81 -11.46
C VAL A 36 -9.38 3.25 -11.64
N ARG A 37 -8.93 3.89 -10.57
CA ARG A 37 -8.37 5.25 -10.58
C ARG A 37 -7.11 5.32 -9.71
N THR A 38 -6.26 6.30 -10.00
CA THR A 38 -5.06 6.57 -9.20
C THR A 38 -5.43 7.47 -8.01
N ILE A 39 -4.90 7.17 -6.81
CA ILE A 39 -5.15 7.92 -5.57
C ILE A 39 -3.88 8.59 -5.00
N THR A 40 -2.75 8.46 -5.70
CA THR A 40 -1.45 9.02 -5.28
C THR A 40 -0.87 9.86 -6.40
N ARG A 41 0.01 10.79 -6.04
CA ARG A 41 0.66 11.71 -6.98
C ARG A 41 2.15 11.78 -6.64
N GLY A 42 3.00 11.94 -7.67
CA GLY A 42 4.43 12.14 -7.46
C GLY A 42 4.74 13.49 -6.78
N PRO A 43 6.02 13.76 -6.45
CA PRO A 43 7.21 13.07 -6.94
C PRO A 43 7.60 11.79 -6.17
N GLY A 44 7.03 11.55 -4.98
CA GLY A 44 7.32 10.39 -4.16
C GLY A 44 6.69 9.09 -4.68
N PHE A 45 7.32 7.96 -4.38
CA PHE A 45 6.81 6.63 -4.69
C PHE A 45 5.93 6.13 -3.55
N HIS A 46 4.69 5.78 -3.88
CA HIS A 46 3.69 5.39 -2.89
C HIS A 46 3.33 3.91 -3.00
N TRP A 47 3.25 3.22 -1.86
CA TRP A 47 2.73 1.86 -1.78
C TRP A 47 2.19 1.55 -0.39
N PHE A 48 1.56 0.38 -0.26
CA PHE A 48 1.19 -0.20 1.01
C PHE A 48 1.75 -1.62 1.10
N GLY A 49 2.23 -2.00 2.28
CA GLY A 49 2.98 -3.24 2.50
C GLY A 49 2.16 -4.28 3.25
N TYR A 50 2.40 -5.55 2.91
CA TYR A 50 1.85 -6.75 3.54
C TYR A 50 0.30 -6.88 3.48
N TYR A 51 -0.18 -8.07 3.13
CA TYR A 51 -1.58 -8.28 2.71
C TYR A 51 -2.59 -8.39 3.87
N ASP A 52 -2.12 -8.65 5.09
CA ASP A 52 -2.95 -8.87 6.28
C ASP A 52 -3.18 -7.59 7.08
N LYS A 53 -2.58 -6.46 6.67
CA LYS A 53 -2.67 -5.18 7.39
C LYS A 53 -3.90 -4.41 6.97
N LEU A 54 -4.54 -3.79 7.97
CA LEU A 54 -5.72 -2.96 7.77
C LEU A 54 -5.31 -1.64 7.10
N GLN A 55 -5.44 -1.56 5.77
CA GLN A 55 -5.10 -0.37 4.99
C GLN A 55 -6.18 0.71 5.03
N PHE A 56 -7.44 0.30 4.92
CA PHE A 56 -8.60 1.19 4.91
C PHE A 56 -9.09 1.43 6.34
N ASP A 57 -9.54 2.65 6.61
CA ASP A 57 -10.28 2.91 7.83
C ASP A 57 -11.62 2.15 7.80
N PRO A 58 -12.31 1.98 8.94
CA PRO A 58 -13.54 1.17 8.99
C PRO A 58 -14.65 1.61 8.04
N ASN A 59 -14.63 2.88 7.61
CA ASN A 59 -15.63 3.45 6.70
C ASN A 59 -15.19 3.44 5.23
N GLY A 60 -13.96 3.03 4.93
CA GLY A 60 -13.41 3.00 3.57
C GLY A 60 -13.08 4.36 2.98
N ARG A 61 -13.10 5.44 3.76
CA ARG A 61 -12.82 6.81 3.32
C ARG A 61 -11.32 7.08 3.26
N ARG A 62 -10.57 6.57 4.24
CA ARG A 62 -9.14 6.89 4.42
C ARG A 62 -8.29 5.67 4.14
N VAL A 63 -7.25 5.87 3.32
CA VAL A 63 -6.33 4.81 2.88
C VAL A 63 -4.95 5.10 3.43
N LEU A 64 -4.38 4.15 4.16
CA LEU A 64 -2.98 4.26 4.59
C LEU A 64 -2.04 4.00 3.42
N GLY A 65 -0.93 4.73 3.43
CA GLY A 65 0.14 4.57 2.47
C GLY A 65 1.49 4.90 3.09
N MET A 66 2.52 4.49 2.39
CA MET A 66 3.90 4.87 2.66
C MET A 66 4.45 5.61 1.45
N GLU A 67 5.38 6.54 1.67
CA GLU A 67 6.07 7.31 0.63
C GLU A 67 7.59 7.28 0.84
N VAL A 68 8.35 7.06 -0.24
CA VAL A 68 9.81 7.30 -0.28
C VAL A 68 10.22 7.97 -1.58
N ASP A 69 11.44 8.51 -1.62
CA ASP A 69 11.98 9.25 -2.76
C ASP A 69 12.78 8.39 -3.75
N PHE A 70 12.85 7.07 -3.55
CA PHE A 70 13.64 6.15 -4.36
C PHE A 70 12.97 4.79 -4.61
N GLU A 71 13.36 4.12 -5.68
CA GLU A 71 13.03 2.72 -5.94
C GLU A 71 14.28 1.96 -6.45
N HIS A 72 14.18 0.64 -6.61
CA HIS A 72 15.23 -0.23 -7.20
C HIS A 72 16.48 -0.55 -6.37
N ARG A 73 16.40 -0.45 -5.05
CA ARG A 73 17.44 -0.95 -4.14
C ARG A 73 16.86 -1.36 -2.80
N SER A 74 17.55 -2.20 -2.05
CA SER A 74 17.18 -2.47 -0.66
C SER A 74 17.31 -1.21 0.21
N PRO A 75 16.45 -1.02 1.21
CA PRO A 75 16.61 0.03 2.21
C PRO A 75 17.90 -0.18 3.01
N ARG A 76 18.56 0.92 3.35
CA ARG A 76 19.69 1.04 4.26
C ARG A 76 19.17 1.42 5.65
N PRO A 77 19.96 1.20 6.72
CA PRO A 77 19.52 1.51 8.09
C PRO A 77 19.04 2.94 8.30
N ASP A 78 19.59 3.91 7.57
CA ASP A 78 19.29 5.33 7.72
C ASP A 78 18.23 5.84 6.73
N ASP A 79 17.74 4.99 5.83
CA ASP A 79 16.67 5.37 4.93
C ASP A 79 15.37 5.54 5.68
N VAL A 80 14.70 6.64 5.39
CA VAL A 80 13.44 7.02 6.02
C VAL A 80 12.29 6.74 5.06
N ILE A 81 11.26 6.10 5.58
CA ILE A 81 9.95 6.00 4.94
C ILE A 81 8.98 6.95 5.62
N LYS A 82 8.19 7.68 4.85
CA LYS A 82 7.06 8.44 5.38
C LYS A 82 5.86 7.52 5.49
N VAL A 83 5.07 7.71 6.54
CA VAL A 83 3.75 7.09 6.70
C VAL A 83 2.69 8.18 6.61
N GLY A 84 1.59 7.88 5.94
CA GLY A 84 0.55 8.86 5.72
C GLY A 84 -0.81 8.25 5.46
N VAL A 85 -1.78 9.14 5.32
CA VAL A 85 -3.17 8.82 4.99
C VAL A 85 -3.61 9.61 3.77
N ILE A 86 -4.32 8.93 2.87
CA ILE A 86 -4.98 9.51 1.71
C ILE A 86 -6.47 9.62 2.05
N ASP A 87 -7.04 10.80 1.93
CA ASP A 87 -8.48 11.04 2.14
C ASP A 87 -9.22 11.01 0.80
N LEU A 88 -9.98 9.93 0.55
CA LEU A 88 -10.67 9.73 -0.72
C LEU A 88 -11.85 10.69 -0.94
N ASP A 89 -12.35 11.31 0.13
CA ASP A 89 -13.43 12.30 0.07
C ASP A 89 -12.89 13.74 -0.07
N ASP A 90 -11.57 13.91 -0.07
CA ASP A 90 -10.89 15.21 -0.10
C ASP A 90 -9.80 15.22 -1.19
N ASP A 91 -10.22 14.99 -2.44
CA ASP A 91 -9.38 14.99 -3.65
C ASP A 91 -8.12 14.09 -3.56
N ASP A 92 -8.25 12.96 -2.85
CA ASP A 92 -7.15 12.05 -2.54
C ASP A 92 -5.97 12.78 -1.86
N ARG A 93 -6.27 13.73 -0.95
CA ARG A 93 -5.23 14.48 -0.24
C ARG A 93 -4.39 13.54 0.60
N TRP A 94 -3.09 13.56 0.35
CA TRP A 94 -2.08 12.95 1.21
C TRP A 94 -1.83 13.83 2.45
N THR A 95 -1.84 13.21 3.62
CA THR A 95 -1.43 13.82 4.89
C THR A 95 -0.37 12.95 5.53
N GLU A 96 0.84 13.48 5.70
CA GLU A 96 1.91 12.80 6.41
C GLU A 96 1.57 12.69 7.90
N LEU A 97 1.69 11.48 8.45
CA LEU A 97 1.44 11.16 9.86
C LEU A 97 2.75 11.03 10.66
N GLY A 98 3.84 10.72 9.97
CA GLY A 98 5.17 10.61 10.55
C GLY A 98 6.12 9.82 9.65
N THR A 99 7.17 9.30 10.24
CA THR A 99 8.23 8.58 9.53
C THR A 99 8.64 7.30 10.24
N SER A 100 9.38 6.43 9.55
CA SER A 100 10.03 5.26 10.12
C SER A 100 11.41 5.00 9.50
N ARG A 101 12.34 4.48 10.31
CA ARG A 101 13.62 3.87 9.87
C ARG A 101 13.62 2.35 9.99
N SER A 102 12.49 1.76 10.37
CA SER A 102 12.31 0.32 10.55
C SER A 102 11.38 -0.23 9.47
N TRP A 103 11.89 -0.40 8.24
CA TRP A 103 11.06 -0.84 7.12
C TRP A 103 11.78 -1.70 6.09
N GLY A 104 10.99 -2.43 5.30
CA GLY A 104 11.42 -3.15 4.11
C GLY A 104 10.34 -3.14 3.03
N TRP A 105 10.67 -3.51 1.78
CA TRP A 105 9.73 -3.43 0.67
C TRP A 105 8.47 -4.27 0.84
N GLN A 106 8.63 -5.51 1.33
CA GLN A 106 7.52 -6.45 1.45
C GLN A 106 6.56 -6.09 2.59
N GLN A 107 7.10 -5.71 3.75
CA GLN A 107 6.34 -5.51 4.99
C GLN A 107 6.06 -4.04 5.32
N GLY A 108 6.73 -3.11 4.63
CA GLY A 108 6.79 -1.72 5.07
C GLY A 108 7.34 -1.64 6.49
N CYS A 109 6.71 -0.83 7.32
CA CYS A 109 6.97 -0.71 8.75
C CYS A 109 5.82 -1.28 9.62
N MET A 110 5.12 -2.31 9.15
CA MET A 110 3.91 -2.86 9.80
C MET A 110 2.78 -1.84 10.01
N LEU A 111 2.68 -0.88 9.07
CA LEU A 111 1.66 0.16 9.06
C LEU A 111 0.26 -0.44 8.95
N GLN A 112 -0.64 -0.07 9.85
CA GLN A 112 -2.04 -0.50 9.84
C GLN A 112 -2.93 0.41 10.69
N TRP A 113 -4.24 0.42 10.42
CA TRP A 113 -5.22 0.87 11.40
C TRP A 113 -5.24 -0.07 12.61
N ARG A 114 -5.43 0.48 13.81
CA ARG A 114 -5.63 -0.35 15.01
C ARG A 114 -6.99 -1.06 14.90
N PRO A 115 -7.05 -2.39 15.07
CA PRO A 115 -8.32 -3.11 15.14
C PRO A 115 -9.29 -2.48 16.15
N GLY A 116 -10.55 -2.31 15.72
CA GLY A 116 -11.60 -1.69 16.52
C GLY A 116 -11.51 -0.18 16.71
N SER A 117 -10.53 0.51 16.12
CA SER A 117 -10.43 1.97 16.13
C SER A 117 -10.85 2.58 14.79
N GLN A 118 -11.47 3.76 14.85
CA GLN A 118 -11.76 4.59 13.67
C GLN A 118 -10.70 5.67 13.41
N HIS A 119 -9.77 5.88 14.33
CA HIS A 119 -8.86 7.03 14.30
C HIS A 119 -7.42 6.67 14.68
N GLU A 120 -7.15 5.49 15.22
CA GLU A 120 -5.79 5.12 15.60
C GLU A 120 -5.10 4.29 14.53
N VAL A 121 -3.86 4.70 14.22
CA VAL A 121 -2.95 3.99 13.33
C VAL A 121 -1.72 3.54 14.10
N LEU A 122 -1.09 2.47 13.63
CA LEU A 122 0.07 1.81 14.23
C LEU A 122 1.16 1.67 13.18
N TRP A 123 2.41 1.93 13.55
CA TRP A 123 3.57 1.54 12.74
C TRP A 123 4.82 1.40 13.60
N ASN A 124 5.74 0.55 13.17
CA ASN A 124 7.04 0.39 13.82
C ASN A 124 8.02 1.48 13.40
N ASP A 125 8.90 1.86 14.30
CA ASP A 125 10.04 2.73 14.03
C ASP A 125 11.28 2.25 14.78
N ARG A 126 12.43 2.83 14.47
CA ARG A 126 13.70 2.62 15.16
C ARG A 126 14.16 3.94 15.79
N GLN A 127 14.20 3.98 17.12
CA GLN A 127 14.71 5.11 17.91
C GLN A 127 16.06 4.73 18.53
N GLY A 128 17.15 5.25 17.96
CA GLY A 128 18.50 4.81 18.30
C GLY A 128 18.69 3.32 18.00
N ASP A 129 19.02 2.56 19.04
CA ASP A 129 19.25 1.11 18.96
C ASP A 129 18.03 0.27 19.33
N ARG A 130 16.84 0.89 19.46
CA ARG A 130 15.61 0.21 19.86
C ARG A 130 14.55 0.30 18.77
N PHE A 131 13.89 -0.83 18.51
CA PHE A 131 12.65 -0.85 17.75
C PHE A 131 11.46 -0.55 18.67
N VAL A 132 10.54 0.27 18.18
CA VAL A 132 9.36 0.74 18.91
C VAL A 132 8.14 0.69 18.01
N CYS A 133 6.95 0.83 18.59
CA CYS A 133 5.71 1.01 17.85
C CYS A 133 5.09 2.36 18.21
N HIS A 134 4.76 3.16 17.21
CA HIS A 134 3.97 4.37 17.36
C HIS A 134 2.49 4.06 17.24
N VAL A 135 1.70 4.65 18.14
CA VAL A 135 0.26 4.71 18.01
C VAL A 135 -0.16 6.16 17.92
N LEU A 136 -0.80 6.54 16.83
CA LEU A 136 -1.22 7.90 16.54
C LEU A 136 -2.72 7.96 16.34
N ASP A 137 -3.36 8.90 17.02
CA ASP A 137 -4.73 9.32 16.71
C ASP A 137 -4.69 10.37 15.58
N VAL A 138 -5.27 10.04 14.42
CA VAL A 138 -5.22 10.89 13.22
C VAL A 138 -6.12 12.11 13.29
N GLN A 139 -7.06 12.18 14.24
CA GLN A 139 -7.94 13.34 14.41
C GLN A 139 -7.30 14.41 15.28
N SER A 140 -6.68 13.98 16.38
CA SER A 140 -6.08 14.86 17.38
C SER A 140 -4.58 15.07 17.19
N GLY A 141 -3.91 14.22 16.40
CA GLY A 141 -2.45 14.20 16.25
C GLY A 141 -1.72 13.67 17.49
N LYS A 142 -2.44 13.20 18.53
CA LYS A 142 -1.81 12.67 19.74
C LYS A 142 -1.14 11.35 19.43
N ARG A 143 0.14 11.26 19.80
CA ARG A 143 0.97 10.07 19.62
C ARG A 143 1.47 9.52 20.94
N ARG A 144 1.47 8.19 21.07
CA ARG A 144 2.20 7.46 22.11
C ARG A 144 3.15 6.44 21.47
N THR A 145 4.17 6.04 22.22
CA THR A 145 5.15 5.06 21.77
C THR A 145 5.16 3.88 22.73
N ILE A 146 4.99 2.69 22.18
CA ILE A 146 5.17 1.41 22.89
C ILE A 146 6.64 1.02 22.74
N PRO A 147 7.35 0.65 23.83
CA PRO A 147 8.79 0.40 23.79
C PRO A 147 9.18 -0.94 23.13
N HIS A 148 8.32 -1.49 22.27
CA HIS A 148 8.52 -2.72 21.52
C HIS A 148 7.85 -2.60 20.15
N PRO A 149 8.41 -3.20 19.08
CA PRO A 149 7.75 -3.28 17.80
C PRO A 149 6.57 -4.27 17.86
N ILE A 150 5.68 -4.19 16.87
CA ILE A 150 4.57 -5.12 16.68
C ILE A 150 4.68 -5.78 15.31
N TYR A 151 4.20 -7.00 15.18
CA TYR A 151 4.01 -7.71 13.92
C TYR A 151 2.52 -7.87 13.63
N THR A 152 1.77 -8.42 14.59
CA THR A 152 0.31 -8.62 14.48
C THR A 152 -0.37 -8.13 15.75
N VAL A 153 -1.57 -7.58 15.58
CA VAL A 153 -2.43 -7.09 16.67
C VAL A 153 -3.67 -7.96 16.73
N SER A 154 -4.02 -8.42 17.93
CA SER A 154 -5.26 -9.18 18.12
C SER A 154 -6.49 -8.32 17.85
N PRO A 155 -7.63 -8.90 17.40
CA PRO A 155 -8.85 -8.14 17.16
C PRO A 155 -9.35 -7.37 18.40
N ASP A 156 -9.09 -7.92 19.59
CA ASP A 156 -9.43 -7.36 20.90
C ASP A 156 -8.30 -6.52 21.52
N VAL A 157 -7.14 -6.44 20.86
CA VAL A 157 -5.97 -5.62 21.19
C VAL A 157 -5.31 -5.99 22.54
N TRP A 158 -5.63 -7.15 23.11
CA TRP A 158 -4.98 -7.64 24.35
C TRP A 158 -3.56 -8.17 24.12
N PHE A 159 -3.25 -8.63 22.91
CA PHE A 159 -1.94 -9.17 22.60
C PHE A 159 -1.40 -8.64 21.26
N VAL A 160 -0.08 -8.48 21.25
CA VAL A 160 0.71 -8.18 20.07
C VAL A 160 1.84 -9.20 19.99
N ILE A 161 2.07 -9.75 18.80
CA ILE A 161 3.22 -10.62 18.49
C ILE A 161 4.18 -9.79 17.65
#